data_AF-A0A528JMN9-F1
#
_entry.id   AF-A0A528JMN9-F1
#
_cell.length_a   1.000
_cell.length_b   1.000
_cell.length_c   1.000
_cell.angle_alpha   90.00
_cell.angle_beta   90.00
_cell.angle_gamma   90.00
#
_symmetry.space_group_name_H-M   'P 1'
#
loop_
_entity.id
_entity.type
_entity.pdbx_description
1 polymer ?
#
loop_
_entity_poly.entity_id
_entity_poly.type
_entity_poly.pdbx_seq_one_letter_code
_entity_poly.pdbx_strand_id
1 'polypeptide(L)' 'ALGYVMERDVREDIEAGRLISVLKEWMPPSDELCIYYPGRRNPSAAHRAFVELSRELGSKGRNTTV' A
#
# COMPACT_ATOMS: atom_id res chain seq x y z
N ALA A 1 14.20 14.74 14.86
CA ALA A 1 14.77 13.56 14.17
C ALA A 1 14.00 13.34 12.88
N LEU A 2 14.64 12.79 11.84
CA LEU A 2 13.96 12.41 10.59
C LEU A 2 13.89 10.88 10.50
N GLY A 3 12.81 10.36 9.95
CA GLY A 3 12.59 8.92 9.77
C GLY A 3 12.02 8.63 8.39
N TYR A 4 12.43 7.50 7.81
CA TYR A 4 11.84 6.95 6.60
C TYR A 4 10.93 5.80 6.98
N VAL A 5 9.62 5.99 6.83
CA VAL A 5 8.57 5.10 7.33
C VAL A 5 7.44 4.97 6.31
N MET A 6 6.66 3.89 6.42
CA MET A 6 5.48 3.68 5.59
C MET A 6 4.44 4.75 5.86
N GLU A 7 3.95 5.40 4.81
CA GLU A 7 2.94 6.48 4.91
C GLU A 7 1.67 6.03 5.63
N ARG A 8 1.27 4.76 5.44
CA ARG A 8 0.11 4.17 6.11
C ARG A 8 0.18 4.25 7.64
N ASP A 9 1.38 4.11 8.21
CA ASP A 9 1.56 4.05 9.66
C ASP A 9 1.56 5.44 10.30
N VAL A 10 1.94 6.47 9.54
CA VAL A 10 2.05 7.86 10.03
C VAL A 10 0.92 8.76 9.58
N ARG A 11 -0.03 8.26 8.78
CA ARG A 11 -1.13 9.07 8.25
C ARG A 11 -1.94 9.76 9.35
N GLU A 12 -2.28 9.04 10.41
CA GLU A 12 -3.01 9.60 11.56
C GLU A 12 -2.20 10.68 12.30
N ASP A 13 -0.88 10.50 12.40
CA ASP A 13 0.01 11.48 13.02
C ASP A 13 0.18 12.74 12.17
N ILE A 14 0.18 12.59 10.83
CA ILE A 14 0.23 13.71 9.89
C ILE A 14 -1.08 14.49 9.94
N GLU A 15 -2.22 13.80 9.91
CA GLU A 15 -3.55 14.43 10.04
C GLU A 15 -3.71 15.15 11.38
N ALA A 16 -3.14 14.60 12.46
CA ALA A 16 -3.12 15.22 13.77
C ALA A 16 -2.04 16.32 13.93
N GLY A 17 -1.24 16.60 12.90
CA GLY A 17 -0.18 17.62 12.94
C GLY A 17 1.02 17.28 13.82
N ARG A 18 1.14 16.03 14.29
CA ARG A 18 2.29 15.54 15.07
C ARG A 18 3.52 15.29 14.19
N LEU A 19 3.30 14.93 12.93
CA LEU A 19 4.33 14.69 11.93
C LEU A 19 4.11 15.56 10.70
N ILE A 20 5.21 15.95 10.06
CA ILE A 20 5.22 16.65 8.78
C ILE A 20 5.99 15.82 7.75
N SER A 21 5.44 15.71 6.54
CA SER A 21 6.15 15.09 5.43
C SER A 21 7.11 16.11 4.81
N VAL A 22 8.39 15.77 4.78
CA VAL A 22 9.47 16.59 4.23
C VAL A 22 10.11 15.87 3.04
N LEU A 23 10.76 16.62 2.14
CA LEU A 23 11.50 16.08 0.99
C LEU A 23 10.67 15.25 -0.01
N LYS A 24 9.36 15.51 -0.12
CA LYS A 24 8.47 14.83 -1.07
C LYS A 24 9.00 14.82 -2.51
N GLU A 25 9.58 15.94 -2.95
CA GLU A 25 10.16 16.12 -4.30
C GLU A 25 11.37 15.20 -4.58
N TRP A 26 12.00 14.68 -3.53
CA TRP A 26 13.19 13.82 -3.64
C TRP A 26 12.85 12.35 -3.41
N MET A 27 11.60 12.02 -3.05
CA MET A 27 11.17 10.65 -2.83
C MET A 27 10.76 9.99 -4.14
N PRO A 28 11.23 8.75 -4.42
CA PRO A 28 10.68 7.99 -5.54
C PRO A 28 9.18 7.73 -5.31
N PRO A 29 8.40 7.56 -6.39
CA PRO A 29 7.02 7.10 -6.27
C PRO A 29 6.94 5.83 -5.43
N SER A 30 5.92 5.71 -4.59
CA SER A 30 5.72 4.53 -3.77
C SER A 30 5.42 3.31 -4.64
N ASP A 31 6.11 2.20 -4.36
CA ASP A 31 5.87 0.94 -5.06
C ASP A 31 4.51 0.35 -4.66
N GLU A 32 3.89 -0.35 -5.61
CA GLU A 32 2.65 -1.07 -5.35
C GLU A 32 2.89 -2.30 -4.44
N LEU A 33 2.04 -2.46 -3.43
CA LEU A 33 2.05 -3.66 -2.60
C LEU A 33 1.61 -4.88 -3.43
N CYS A 34 2.49 -5.87 -3.50
CA CYS A 34 2.25 -7.12 -4.23
C CYS A 34 2.00 -8.28 -3.26
N ILE A 35 1.04 -9.14 -3.59
CA ILE A 35 0.85 -10.41 -2.91
C ILE A 35 1.68 -11.47 -3.63
N TYR A 36 2.67 -12.03 -2.93
CA TYR A 36 3.48 -13.13 -3.43
C TYR A 36 2.83 -14.48 -3.14
N TYR A 37 2.69 -15.33 -4.16
CA TYR A 37 2.24 -16.72 -4.02
C TYR A 37 2.98 -17.65 -4.99
N PRO A 38 3.21 -18.93 -4.62
CA PRO A 38 3.96 -19.87 -5.45
C PRO A 38 3.14 -20.35 -6.67
N GLY A 39 3.64 -20.09 -7.88
CA GLY A 39 2.95 -20.41 -9.14
C GLY A 39 2.91 -21.90 -9.53
N ARG A 40 3.58 -22.79 -8.79
CA ARG A 40 3.67 -24.23 -9.12
C ARG A 40 2.53 -25.07 -8.54
N ARG A 41 1.61 -24.45 -7.81
CA ARG A 41 0.43 -25.11 -7.24
C ARG A 41 -0.77 -24.66 -8.05
N ASN A 42 -1.56 -25.58 -8.61
CA ASN A 42 -2.81 -25.25 -9.28
C ASN A 42 -3.69 -24.50 -8.24
N PRO A 43 -3.85 -23.17 -8.35
CA PRO A 43 -4.48 -22.40 -7.30
C PRO A 43 -5.94 -22.84 -7.21
N SER A 44 -6.36 -23.22 -6.00
CA SER A 44 -7.75 -23.59 -5.76
C SER A 44 -8.68 -22.44 -6.16
N ALA A 45 -9.95 -22.75 -6.45
CA ALA A 45 -10.93 -21.72 -6.76
C ALA A 45 -10.99 -20.62 -5.68
N ALA A 46 -10.89 -21.02 -4.41
CA ALA A 46 -10.83 -20.11 -3.27
C ALA A 46 -9.58 -19.20 -3.29
N HIS A 47 -8.40 -19.73 -3.65
CA HIS A 47 -7.18 -18.91 -3.74
C HIS A 47 -7.30 -17.86 -4.84
N ARG A 48 -7.82 -18.22 -6.01
CA ARG A 48 -8.02 -17.27 -7.11
C ARG A 48 -9.01 -16.17 -6.71
N ALA A 49 -10.13 -16.55 -6.11
CA ALA A 49 -11.12 -15.59 -5.61
C ALA A 49 -10.52 -14.63 -4.56
N PHE A 50 -9.65 -15.13 -3.67
CA PHE A 50 -8.96 -14.29 -2.69
C PHE A 50 -7.98 -13.30 -3.35
N VAL A 51 -7.18 -13.75 -4.32
CA VAL A 51 -6.24 -12.87 -5.04
C VAL A 51 -6.99 -11.80 -5.83
N GLU A 52 -8.10 -12.17 -6.47
CA GLU A 52 -8.98 -11.24 -7.19
C GLU A 52 -9.57 -10.19 -6.23
N LEU A 53 -10.19 -10.62 -5.13
CA LEU A 53 -10.69 -9.73 -4.10
C LEU A 53 -9.60 -8.81 -3.54
N SER A 54 -8.40 -9.35 -3.30
CA SER A 54 -7.28 -8.57 -2.79
C SER A 54 -6.84 -7.49 -3.77
N ARG A 55 -6.86 -7.77 -5.08
CA ARG A 55 -6.58 -6.79 -6.14
C ARG A 55 -7.66 -5.72 -6.22
N GLU A 56 -8.94 -6.09 -6.09
CA GLU A 56 -10.04 -5.11 -6.04
C GLU A 56 -9.91 -4.17 -4.85
N LEU A 57 -9.66 -4.71 -3.66
CA LEU A 57 -9.47 -3.94 -2.43
C LEU A 57 -8.22 -3.06 -2.49
N GLY A 58 -7.11 -3.59 -3.02
CA GLY A 58 -5.89 -2.83 -3.26
C GLY A 58 -6.10 -1.69 -4.26
N SER A 59 -6.89 -1.92 -5.31
CA SER A 59 -7.22 -0.89 -6.31
C SER A 59 -8.13 0.21 -5.75
N LYS A 60 -9.08 -0.16 -4.88
CA LYS A 60 -10.04 0.79 -4.30
C LYS A 60 -9.39 1.78 -3.33
N GLY A 61 -8.30 1.39 -2.68
CA GLY A 61 -7.49 2.29 -1.85
C GLY A 61 -6.63 3.30 -2.61
N ARG A 62 -6.49 3.16 -3.94
CA ARG A 62 -5.66 4.04 -4.80
C ARG A 62 -6.42 5.25 -5.37
N ASN A 63 -7.76 5.23 -5.35
CA ASN A 63 -8.58 6.25 -6.04
C ASN A 63 -9.00 7.42 -5.14
N THR A 64 -8.57 7.46 -3.88
CA THR A 64 -8.81 8.60 -2.99
C THR A 64 -7.54 9.44 -2.89
N THR A 65 -7.26 10.26 -3.90
CA THR A 65 -6.59 11.57 -3.82
C THR A 65 -6.54 12.18 -5.22
N VAL A 66 -7.50 13.06 -5.51
CA VAL A 66 -7.24 14.38 -6.10
C VAL A 66 -7.56 15.41 -5.03
#